data_AF-A0A382V9V4-F1
#
_entry.id   AF-A0A382V9V4-F1
#
_cell.length_a   1.000
_cell.length_b   1.000
_cell.length_c   1.000
_cell.angle_alpha   90.00
_cell.angle_beta   90.00
_cell.angle_gamma   90.00
#
_symmetry.space_group_name_H-M   'P 1'
#
loop_
_entity.id
_entity.type
_entity.pdbx_description
1 polymer ?
#
loop_
_entity_poly.entity_id
_entity_poly.type
_entity_poly.pdbx_seq_one_letter_code
_entity_poly.pdbx_strand_id
1 'polypeptide(L)' 'MISEPTFTIGIEEEYIMVDRDTRIALREAPRGLMDQLVERLGQQVSTEFLQCQVEVGTRVCRSIGE' A
#
# COMPACT_ATOMS: atom_id res chain seq x y z
N MET A 1 35.53 -9.91 17.34
CA MET A 1 34.76 -9.11 16.36
C MET A 1 33.31 -9.51 16.50
N ILE A 2 32.41 -8.56 16.73
CA ILE A 2 30.97 -8.80 16.68
C ILE A 2 30.58 -8.70 15.20
N SER A 3 29.88 -9.70 14.66
CA SER A 3 29.33 -9.63 13.31
C SER A 3 28.20 -8.60 13.26
N GLU A 4 28.17 -7.77 12.22
CA GLU A 4 27.04 -6.85 12.01
C GLU A 4 25.73 -7.64 11.88
N PRO A 5 24.64 -7.19 12.52
CA PRO A 5 23.35 -7.85 12.42
C PRO A 5 22.77 -7.73 11.02
N THR A 6 22.05 -8.75 10.58
CA THR A 6 21.26 -8.68 9.35
C THR A 6 19.92 -8.00 9.65
N PHE A 7 19.60 -6.97 8.89
CA PHE A 7 18.30 -6.30 8.95
C PHE A 7 17.41 -6.71 7.77
N THR A 8 16.12 -6.57 7.95
CA THR A 8 15.11 -6.67 6.89
C THR A 8 14.40 -5.33 6.73
N ILE A 9 13.73 -5.15 5.59
CA ILE A 9 12.96 -3.95 5.26
C ILE A 9 11.56 -4.34 4.77
N GLY A 10 10.57 -3.53 5.14
CA GLY A 10 9.26 -3.50 4.50
C GLY A 10 8.92 -2.04 4.20
N ILE A 11 8.19 -1.79 3.12
CA ILE A 11 7.77 -0.46 2.69
C ILE A 11 6.25 -0.44 2.62
N GLU A 12 5.65 0.59 3.21
CA GLU A 12 4.22 0.90 3.11
C GLU A 12 4.07 2.16 2.24
N GLU A 13 3.15 2.09 1.28
CA GLU A 13 2.83 3.19 0.36
C GLU A 13 1.34 3.50 0.46
N GLU A 14 1.01 4.73 0.83
CA GLU A 14 -0.36 5.22 0.93
C GLU A 14 -0.73 6.06 -0.31
N TYR A 15 -1.88 5.74 -0.90
CA TYR A 15 -2.37 6.37 -2.11
C TYR A 15 -3.74 7.01 -1.89
N ILE A 16 -3.86 8.30 -2.19
CA ILE A 16 -5.14 9.02 -2.22
C ILE A 16 -5.72 8.99 -3.63
N MET A 17 -6.94 8.49 -3.75
CA MET A 17 -7.67 8.44 -5.01
C MET A 17 -8.21 9.81 -5.37
N VAL A 18 -7.97 10.22 -6.62
CA VAL A 18 -8.42 11.50 -7.15
C VAL A 18 -9.28 11.30 -8.39
N ASP A 19 -10.20 12.23 -8.60
CA ASP A 19 -10.86 12.38 -9.88
C ASP A 19 -9.83 12.76 -10.96
N ARG A 20 -9.88 12.09 -12.12
CA ARG A 20 -8.83 12.18 -13.15
C ARG A 20 -8.76 13.55 -13.80
N ASP A 21 -9.90 14.20 -13.98
CA ASP A 21 -10.01 15.45 -14.72
C ASP A 21 -9.75 16.65 -13.81
N THR A 22 -10.31 16.62 -12.60
CA THR A 22 -10.22 17.72 -11.62
C THR A 22 -9.03 17.62 -10.67
N ARG A 23 -8.47 16.41 -10.48
CA ARG A 23 -7.41 16.09 -9.50
C ARG A 23 -7.80 16.33 -8.04
N ILE A 24 -9.09 16.43 -7.79
CA ILE A 24 -9.64 16.55 -6.44
C ILE A 24 -9.77 15.15 -5.84
N ALA A 25 -9.44 15.00 -4.56
CA ALA A 25 -9.62 13.75 -3.83
C ALA A 25 -11.09 13.32 -3.86
N LEU A 26 -11.30 12.03 -4.11
CA LEU A 26 -12.64 11.45 -4.01
C LEU A 26 -13.13 11.49 -2.56
N ARG A 27 -14.44 11.43 -2.35
CA ARG A 27 -14.99 11.26 -0.99
C ARG A 27 -14.82 9.83 -0.50
N GLU A 28 -15.09 8.87 -1.37
CA GLU A 28 -15.04 7.43 -1.09
C GLU A 28 -14.37 6.71 -2.25
N ALA A 29 -13.71 5.58 -1.96
CA ALA A 29 -13.16 4.69 -2.96
C ALA A 29 -14.27 4.11 -3.86
N PRO A 30 -13.99 3.88 -5.16
CA PRO A 30 -14.93 3.20 -6.05
C PRO A 30 -15.36 1.84 -5.50
N ARG A 31 -16.67 1.54 -5.64
CA ARG A 31 -17.23 0.26 -5.19
C ARG A 31 -16.50 -0.92 -5.85
N GLY A 32 -16.10 -1.89 -5.03
CA GLY A 32 -15.41 -3.11 -5.48
C GLY A 32 -13.92 -2.92 -5.78
N LEU A 33 -13.35 -1.72 -5.59
CA LEU A 33 -11.90 -1.51 -5.74
C LEU A 33 -11.12 -2.35 -4.73
N MET A 34 -11.48 -2.26 -3.44
CA MET A 34 -10.78 -3.00 -2.38
C MET A 34 -10.88 -4.51 -2.57
N ASP A 35 -12.04 -5.03 -2.98
CA ASP A 35 -12.20 -6.46 -3.26
C ASP A 35 -11.23 -6.94 -4.35
N GLN A 36 -11.12 -6.18 -5.45
CA GLN A 36 -10.17 -6.47 -6.55
C GLN A 36 -8.71 -6.35 -6.11
N LEU A 37 -8.39 -5.38 -5.25
CA LEU A 37 -7.04 -5.23 -4.71
C LEU A 37 -6.68 -6.39 -3.80
N VAL A 38 -7.58 -6.80 -2.89
CA VAL A 38 -7.38 -7.95 -2.00
C VAL A 38 -7.24 -9.24 -2.81
N GLU A 39 -8.03 -9.43 -3.87
CA GLU A 39 -7.88 -10.58 -4.77
C GLU A 39 -6.49 -10.64 -5.42
N ARG A 40 -5.92 -9.49 -5.79
CA ARG A 40 -4.62 -9.40 -6.48
C ARG A 40 -3.41 -9.39 -5.55
N LEU A 41 -3.52 -8.73 -4.40
CA LEU A 41 -2.39 -8.41 -3.51
C LEU A 41 -2.45 -9.17 -2.18
N GLY A 42 -3.60 -9.74 -1.82
CA GLY A 42 -3.81 -10.48 -0.58
C GLY A 42 -3.65 -9.57 0.64
N GLN A 43 -2.78 -9.97 1.56
CA GLN A 43 -2.50 -9.23 2.81
C GLN A 43 -1.62 -8.00 2.63
N GLN A 44 -1.12 -7.75 1.42
CA GLN A 44 -0.27 -6.59 1.11
C GLN A 44 -1.08 -5.33 0.80
N VAL A 45 -2.39 -5.34 1.04
CA VAL A 45 -3.26 -4.19 0.81
C VAL A 45 -4.29 -4.05 1.91
N SER A 46 -4.53 -2.82 2.33
CA SER A 46 -5.39 -2.45 3.46
C SER A 46 -6.15 -1.16 3.14
N THR A 47 -7.30 -0.98 3.77
CA THR A 47 -7.96 0.33 3.85
C THR A 47 -7.22 1.20 4.85
N GLU A 48 -7.18 2.51 4.60
CA GLU A 48 -6.60 3.48 5.54
C GLU A 48 -7.67 4.44 6.09
N PHE A 49 -7.27 5.40 6.92
CA PHE A 49 -8.14 6.33 7.64
C PHE A 49 -9.14 7.07 6.73
N LEU A 50 -8.70 7.54 5.55
CA LEU A 50 -9.60 8.19 4.59
C LEU A 50 -10.32 7.17 3.71
N GLN A 51 -11.61 7.37 3.48
CA GLN A 51 -12.41 6.44 2.66
C GLN A 51 -11.96 6.35 1.19
N CYS A 52 -11.22 7.33 0.69
CA CYS A 52 -10.63 7.35 -0.65
C CYS A 52 -9.13 7.00 -0.66
N GLN A 53 -8.65 6.35 0.39
CA GLN A 53 -7.24 6.02 0.56
C GLN A 53 -7.06 4.51 0.68
N VAL A 54 -5.94 4.05 0.14
CA VAL A 54 -5.50 2.66 0.21
C VAL A 54 -4.02 2.63 0.55
N GLU A 55 -3.62 1.65 1.35
CA GLU A 55 -2.22 1.38 1.68
C GLU A 55 -1.81 0.06 1.02
N VAL A 56 -0.59 0.04 0.46
CA VAL A 56 0.06 -1.16 -0.08
C VAL A 56 1.37 -1.39 0.66
N GLY A 57 1.53 -2.59 1.22
CA GLY A 57 2.73 -3.01 1.95
C GLY A 57 3.54 -4.04 1.18
N THR A 58 4.86 -3.90 1.11
CA THR A 58 5.72 -4.97 0.59
C THR A 58 5.78 -6.14 1.57
N ARG A 59 6.29 -7.29 1.10
CA ARG A 59 6.74 -8.33 2.04
C ARG A 59 7.96 -7.84 2.80
N VAL A 60 8.33 -8.60 3.84
CA VAL A 60 9.63 -8.45 4.49
C VAL A 60 10.73 -8.86 3.50
N CYS A 61 11.52 -7.89 3.07
CA CYS A 61 12.61 -8.03 2.10
C CYS A 61 13.96 -7.98 2.80
N ARG A 62 15.00 -8.54 2.18
CA ARG A 62 16.39 -8.46 2.66
C ARG A 62 17.10 -7.20 2.19
N SER A 63 16.63 -6.59 1.11
CA SER A 63 17.24 -5.40 0.51
C SER A 63 16.22 -4.61 -0.31
N ILE A 64 16.59 -3.40 -0.74
CA ILE A 64 15.75 -2.53 -1.57
C ILE A 64 15.46 -3.11 -2.97
N GLY A 65 16.30 -4.04 -3.46
CA GLY A 65 16.14 -4.64 -4.79
C GLY A 65 15.22 -5.86 -4.86
N GLU A 66 14.67 -6.30 -3.71
CA GLU A 66 13.70 -7.39 -3.59
C GLU A 66 12.28 -6.83 -3.43
#